data_AF-A0A443RGK4-F1
#
_entry.id   AF-A0A443RGK4-F1
#
_cell.length_a   1.000
_cell.length_b   1.000
_cell.length_c   1.000
_cell.angle_alpha   90.00
_cell.angle_beta   90.00
_cell.angle_gamma   90.00
#
_symmetry.space_group_name_H-M   'P 1'
#
loop_
_entity.id
_entity.type
_entity.pdbx_description
1 polymer ?
#
loop_
_entity_poly.entity_id
_entity_poly.type
_entity_poly.pdbx_seq_one_letter_code
_entity_poly.pdbx_strand_id
1 'polypeptide(L)'
;DDKAKRKAEVRARLEQEAKAKKKKGFMTPARKKKLRNLLRKKAAEELKKEQERRAAERRRIIMERTGQPKPLDDANEAQLQRICKEYYERLRKLHDAKFDIEYEVSVKDLEVRELAAKVNDVKGRLMEKIRMFTAKVSQMDYRAGLKTVKKFVMEEEKKEDKPEWAAGMKEKTPGAESQ
;
A
#
# COMPACT_ATOMS: atom_id res chain seq x y z
N ASP A 1 -1.81 -14.76 -56.40
CA ASP A 1 -0.93 -15.21 -55.30
C ASP A 1 0.33 -14.36 -55.05
N ASP A 2 0.86 -13.63 -56.03
CA ASP A 2 2.13 -12.88 -55.87
C ASP A 2 2.08 -11.70 -54.89
N LYS A 3 0.92 -11.05 -54.75
CA LYS A 3 0.74 -9.94 -53.80
C LYS A 3 0.80 -10.41 -52.34
N ALA A 4 0.36 -11.63 -52.06
CA ALA A 4 0.43 -12.24 -50.73
C ALA A 4 1.87 -12.64 -50.37
N LYS A 5 2.62 -13.18 -51.33
CA LYS A 5 4.04 -13.52 -51.18
C LYS A 5 4.89 -12.27 -50.90
N ARG A 6 4.71 -11.19 -51.66
CA ARG A 6 5.41 -9.91 -51.42
C ARG A 6 5.08 -9.30 -50.05
N LYS A 7 3.83 -9.40 -49.59
CA LYS A 7 3.42 -8.91 -48.25
C LYS A 7 4.00 -9.77 -47.12
N ALA A 8 4.11 -11.08 -47.32
CA ALA A 8 4.74 -11.99 -46.38
C ALA A 8 6.26 -11.74 -46.29
N GLU A 9 6.91 -11.50 -47.42
CA GLU A 9 8.34 -11.19 -47.49
C GLU A 9 8.68 -9.85 -46.81
N VAL A 10 7.88 -8.80 -47.05
CA VAL A 10 8.04 -7.51 -46.36
C VAL A 10 7.81 -7.64 -44.85
N ARG A 11 6.82 -8.43 -44.42
CA ARG A 11 6.62 -8.73 -42.99
C ARG A 11 7.79 -9.51 -42.39
N ALA A 12 8.31 -10.50 -43.10
CA ALA A 12 9.47 -11.27 -42.66
C ALA A 12 10.72 -10.39 -42.53
N ARG A 13 10.95 -9.47 -43.49
CA ARG A 13 12.05 -8.50 -43.46
C ARG A 13 11.93 -7.52 -42.28
N LEU A 14 10.72 -6.99 -42.02
CA LEU A 14 10.46 -6.12 -40.88
C LEU A 14 10.61 -6.85 -39.54
N GLU A 15 10.22 -8.13 -39.47
CA GLU A 15 10.38 -8.96 -38.27
C GLU A 15 11.86 -9.33 -38.03
N GLN A 16 12.64 -9.55 -39.10
CA GLN A 16 14.08 -9.80 -39.03
C GLN A 16 14.86 -8.54 -38.61
N GLU A 17 14.52 -7.36 -39.13
CA GLU A 17 15.09 -6.08 -38.65
C GLU A 17 14.73 -5.79 -37.18
N ALA A 18 13.50 -6.14 -36.76
CA ALA A 18 13.09 -6.02 -35.35
C ALA A 18 13.81 -7.02 -34.44
N LYS A 19 14.15 -8.22 -34.94
CA LYS A 19 14.96 -9.22 -34.21
C LYS A 19 16.43 -8.81 -34.15
N ALA A 20 17.00 -8.24 -35.22
CA ALA A 20 18.38 -7.75 -35.26
C ALA A 20 18.62 -6.52 -34.37
N LYS A 21 17.59 -5.68 -34.16
CA LYS A 21 17.65 -4.53 -33.23
C LYS A 21 17.48 -4.90 -31.76
N LYS A 22 17.17 -6.15 -31.41
CA LYS A 22 17.18 -6.63 -30.01
C LYS A 22 18.62 -6.78 -29.54
N LYS A 23 19.23 -5.67 -29.14
CA LYS A 23 20.52 -5.67 -28.43
C LYS A 23 20.43 -6.67 -27.27
N LYS A 24 21.20 -7.75 -27.35
CA LYS A 24 21.45 -8.73 -26.28
C LYS A 24 22.23 -8.03 -25.15
N GLY A 25 21.59 -7.12 -24.45
CA GLY A 25 22.11 -6.62 -23.18
C GLY A 25 22.06 -7.74 -22.14
N PHE A 26 22.99 -7.71 -21.18
CA PHE A 26 23.22 -8.66 -20.06
C PHE A 26 21.96 -9.22 -19.37
N MET A 27 20.81 -8.57 -19.53
CA MET A 27 19.51 -8.99 -18.99
C MET A 27 18.38 -8.70 -19.97
N THR A 28 17.42 -9.63 -20.11
CA THR A 28 16.15 -9.32 -20.79
C THR A 28 15.38 -8.26 -20.00
N PRO A 29 14.68 -7.32 -20.67
CA PRO A 29 13.88 -6.29 -19.99
C PRO A 29 12.86 -6.87 -18.98
N ALA A 30 12.28 -8.03 -19.31
CA ALA A 30 11.38 -8.76 -18.41
C ALA A 30 12.08 -9.25 -17.13
N ARG A 31 13.28 -9.81 -17.24
CA ARG A 31 14.06 -10.27 -16.08
C ARG A 31 14.53 -9.10 -15.21
N LYS A 32 14.90 -7.97 -15.82
CA LYS A 32 15.24 -6.72 -15.10
C LYS A 32 14.03 -6.16 -14.32
N LYS A 33 12.82 -6.19 -14.90
CA LYS A 33 11.59 -5.79 -14.21
C LYS A 33 11.27 -6.72 -13.02
N LYS A 34 11.39 -8.04 -13.21
CA LYS A 34 11.19 -9.02 -12.13
C LYS A 34 12.18 -8.80 -10.99
N LEU A 35 13.46 -8.57 -11.29
CA LEU A 35 14.48 -8.31 -10.29
C LEU A 35 14.21 -7.04 -9.48
N ARG A 36 13.85 -5.92 -10.14
CA ARG A 36 13.47 -4.68 -9.44
C ARG A 36 12.29 -4.88 -8.50
N ASN A 37 11.29 -5.67 -8.90
CA ASN A 37 10.15 -5.97 -8.04
C ASN A 37 10.55 -6.83 -6.85
N LEU A 38 11.41 -7.83 -7.03
CA LEU A 38 11.94 -8.64 -5.92
C LEU A 38 12.75 -7.80 -4.93
N LEU A 39 13.58 -6.88 -5.42
CA LEU A 39 14.35 -5.98 -4.56
C LEU A 39 13.45 -5.04 -3.75
N ARG A 40 12.39 -4.49 -4.35
CA ARG A 40 11.43 -3.66 -3.60
C ARG A 40 10.63 -4.46 -2.57
N LYS A 41 10.23 -5.70 -2.91
CA LYS A 41 9.55 -6.60 -1.96
C LYS A 41 10.45 -6.91 -0.77
N LYS A 42 11.69 -7.31 -1.03
CA LYS A 42 12.68 -7.56 0.03
C LYS A 42 12.95 -6.32 0.87
N ALA A 43 13.08 -5.14 0.25
CA ALA A 43 13.27 -3.89 0.97
C ALA A 43 12.05 -3.54 1.86
N ALA A 44 10.83 -3.78 1.38
CA ALA A 44 9.62 -3.58 2.18
C ALA A 44 9.51 -4.57 3.35
N GLU A 45 9.84 -5.83 3.12
CA GLU A 45 9.89 -6.86 4.17
C GLU A 45 10.93 -6.54 5.24
N GLU A 46 12.16 -6.18 4.85
CA GLU A 46 13.21 -5.77 5.77
C GLU A 46 12.84 -4.49 6.53
N LEU A 47 12.20 -3.51 5.88
CA LEU A 47 11.72 -2.30 6.55
C LEU A 47 10.68 -2.63 7.63
N LYS A 48 9.75 -3.55 7.35
CA LYS A 48 8.74 -3.98 8.34
C LYS A 48 9.39 -4.72 9.51
N LYS A 49 10.33 -5.62 9.22
CA LYS A 49 11.08 -6.35 10.24
C LYS A 49 11.90 -5.42 11.15
N GLU A 50 12.50 -4.39 10.57
CA GLU A 50 13.23 -3.36 11.33
C GLU A 50 12.30 -2.55 12.24
N GLN A 51 11.11 -2.19 11.75
CA GLN A 51 10.10 -1.51 12.55
C GLN A 51 9.65 -2.35 13.75
N GLU A 52 9.40 -3.64 13.53
CA GLU A 52 9.03 -4.58 14.59
C GLU A 52 10.17 -4.73 15.62
N ARG A 53 11.42 -4.85 15.17
CA ARG A 53 12.61 -4.88 16.03
C ARG A 53 12.76 -3.61 16.86
N ARG A 54 12.62 -2.44 16.23
CA ARG A 54 12.71 -1.15 16.91
C ARG A 54 11.59 -0.95 17.92
N ALA A 55 10.38 -1.43 17.61
CA ALA A 55 9.24 -1.39 18.53
C ALA A 55 9.43 -2.33 19.73
N ALA A 56 9.95 -3.54 19.50
CA ALA A 56 10.29 -4.48 20.56
C ALA A 56 11.40 -3.92 21.48
N GLU A 57 12.45 -3.37 20.90
CA GLU A 57 13.53 -2.74 21.66
C GLU A 57 13.03 -1.53 22.46
N ARG A 58 12.18 -0.69 21.87
CA ARG A 58 11.52 0.41 22.58
C ARG A 58 10.74 -0.10 23.80
N ARG A 59 10.00 -1.20 23.66
CA ARG A 59 9.27 -1.81 24.79
C ARG A 59 10.22 -2.33 25.86
N ARG A 60 11.32 -2.99 25.46
CA ARG A 60 12.36 -3.48 26.38
C ARG A 60 12.96 -2.34 27.20
N ILE A 61 13.38 -1.26 26.53
CA ILE A 61 13.98 -0.08 27.17
C ILE A 61 12.99 0.61 28.11
N ILE A 62 11.70 0.72 27.74
CA ILE A 62 10.68 1.31 28.62
C ILE A 62 10.51 0.47 29.88
N MET A 63 10.49 -0.85 29.75
CA MET A 63 10.37 -1.77 30.89
C MET A 63 11.58 -1.68 31.81
N GLU A 64 12.79 -1.66 31.24
CA GLU A 64 14.05 -1.50 31.97
C GLU A 64 14.13 -0.15 32.70
N ARG A 65 13.73 0.94 32.04
CA ARG A 65 13.77 2.29 32.64
C ARG A 65 12.69 2.50 33.69
N THR A 66 11.46 2.04 33.44
CA THR A 66 10.33 2.29 34.35
C THR A 66 10.42 1.40 35.58
N GLY A 67 10.99 0.19 35.44
CA GLY A 67 11.12 -0.78 36.50
C GLY A 67 9.78 -1.34 36.95
N GLN A 68 9.77 -1.98 38.13
CA GLN A 68 8.54 -2.44 38.75
C GLN A 68 7.85 -1.31 39.53
N PRO A 69 6.51 -1.32 39.62
CA PRO A 69 5.78 -0.42 40.50
C PRO A 69 6.25 -0.58 41.95
N LYS A 70 6.35 0.53 42.68
CA LYS A 70 6.65 0.45 44.11
C LYS A 70 5.50 -0.22 44.87
N PRO A 71 5.78 -1.08 45.86
CA PRO A 71 4.74 -1.74 46.63
C PRO A 71 3.99 -0.70 47.49
N LEU A 72 2.67 -0.71 47.40
CA LEU A 72 1.79 0.22 48.12
C LEU A 72 0.98 -0.47 49.23
N ASP A 73 0.82 -1.79 49.16
CA ASP A 73 -0.14 -2.53 50.00
C ASP A 73 0.27 -2.60 51.48
N ASP A 74 1.58 -2.57 51.78
CA ASP A 74 2.12 -2.62 53.16
C ASP A 74 2.78 -1.30 53.60
N ALA A 75 2.55 -0.19 52.88
CA ALA A 75 3.24 1.07 53.12
C ALA A 75 2.55 1.92 54.20
N ASN A 76 3.32 2.33 55.22
CA ASN A 76 2.88 3.31 56.22
C ASN A 76 2.77 4.73 55.60
N GLU A 77 2.00 5.64 56.21
CA GLU A 77 1.75 7.00 55.71
C GLU A 77 3.06 7.76 55.42
N ALA A 78 4.04 7.66 56.32
CA ALA A 78 5.36 8.28 56.13
C ALA A 78 6.13 7.70 54.92
N GLN A 79 5.97 6.40 54.64
CA GLN A 79 6.55 5.76 53.46
C GLN A 79 5.84 6.22 52.18
N LEU A 80 4.52 6.35 52.22
CA LEU A 80 3.73 6.83 51.09
C LEU A 80 4.12 8.26 50.70
N GLN A 81 4.29 9.16 51.69
CA GLN A 81 4.76 10.53 51.43
C GLN A 81 6.17 10.58 50.82
N ARG A 82 7.09 9.70 51.26
CA ARG A 82 8.43 9.59 50.65
C ARG A 82 8.35 9.12 49.20
N ILE A 83 7.53 8.10 48.94
CA ILE A 83 7.31 7.56 47.59
C ILE A 83 6.81 8.66 46.64
N CYS A 84 5.83 9.46 47.06
CA CYS A 84 5.29 10.58 46.27
C CYS A 84 6.37 11.63 45.95
N LYS A 85 7.17 12.02 46.94
CA LYS A 85 8.27 13.00 46.75
C LYS A 85 9.34 12.48 45.78
N GLU A 86 9.72 11.20 45.91
CA GLU A 86 10.69 10.57 45.01
C GLU A 86 10.19 10.48 43.57
N TYR A 87 8.92 10.11 43.36
CA TYR A 87 8.33 10.09 42.03
C TYR A 87 8.25 11.49 41.42
N TYR A 88 7.90 12.51 42.21
CA TYR A 88 7.85 13.88 41.74
C TYR A 88 9.22 14.39 41.30
N GLU A 89 10.27 14.16 42.11
CA GLU A 89 11.64 14.57 41.77
C GLU A 89 12.14 13.84 40.52
N ARG A 90 11.81 12.54 40.39
CA ARG A 90 12.13 11.76 39.18
C ARG A 90 11.41 12.31 37.95
N LEU A 91 10.12 12.63 38.08
CA LEU A 91 9.32 13.20 36.99
C LEU A 91 9.90 14.53 36.52
N ARG A 92 10.28 15.40 37.45
CA ARG A 92 10.90 16.70 37.16
C ARG A 92 12.16 16.54 36.31
N LYS A 93 13.11 15.69 36.74
CA LYS A 93 14.34 15.40 35.99
C LYS A 93 14.07 14.81 34.60
N LEU A 94 13.09 13.90 34.49
CA LEU A 94 12.70 13.31 33.21
C LEU A 94 12.06 14.34 32.28
N HIS A 95 11.29 15.28 32.82
CA HIS A 95 10.67 16.35 32.05
C HIS A 95 11.72 17.31 31.49
N ASP A 96 12.72 17.69 32.29
CA ASP A 96 13.83 18.55 31.85
C ASP A 96 14.60 17.86 30.71
N ALA A 97 15.02 16.60 30.90
CA ALA A 97 15.71 15.84 29.85
C ALA A 97 14.86 15.62 28.59
N LYS A 98 13.54 15.46 28.73
CA LYS A 98 12.61 15.35 27.61
C LYS A 98 12.60 16.66 26.81
N PHE A 99 12.51 17.80 27.48
CA PHE A 99 12.49 19.11 26.84
C PHE A 99 13.76 19.34 26.02
N ASP A 100 14.93 19.05 26.58
CA ASP A 100 16.22 19.20 25.88
C ASP A 100 16.25 18.38 24.58
N ILE A 101 15.82 17.12 24.63
CA ILE A 101 15.77 16.23 23.47
C ILE A 101 14.74 16.73 22.44
N GLU A 102 13.56 17.16 22.88
CA GLU A 102 12.51 17.68 21.98
C GLU A 102 12.97 18.95 21.26
N TYR A 103 13.67 19.84 21.97
CA TYR A 103 14.25 21.03 21.38
C TYR A 103 15.33 20.69 20.35
N GLU A 104 16.25 19.78 20.69
CA GLU A 104 17.30 19.34 19.79
C GLU A 104 16.75 18.68 18.52
N VAL A 105 15.70 17.85 18.65
CA VAL A 105 14.98 17.25 17.51
C VAL A 105 14.31 18.33 16.65
N SER A 106 13.67 19.32 17.29
CA SER A 106 12.99 20.41 16.59
C SER A 106 13.97 21.25 15.74
N VAL A 107 15.16 21.52 16.27
CA VAL A 107 16.22 22.22 15.53
C VAL A 107 16.68 21.37 14.33
N LYS A 108 16.96 20.08 14.54
CA LYS A 108 17.34 19.18 13.44
C LYS A 108 16.25 19.07 12.37
N ASP A 109 14.98 19.06 12.75
CA ASP A 109 13.87 19.04 11.79
C ASP A 109 13.82 20.31 10.92
N LEU A 110 14.17 21.47 11.49
CA LEU A 110 14.30 22.71 10.73
C LEU A 110 15.48 22.64 9.76
N GLU A 111 16.64 22.18 10.20
CA GLU A 111 17.82 21.99 9.36
C GLU A 111 17.55 21.02 8.20
N VAL A 112 16.90 19.89 8.47
CA VAL A 112 16.50 18.91 7.45
C VAL A 112 15.55 19.54 6.44
N ARG A 113 14.59 20.37 6.89
CA ARG A 113 13.66 21.06 6.00
C ARG A 113 14.38 22.08 5.11
N GLU A 114 15.33 22.84 5.66
CA GLU A 114 16.14 23.79 4.90
C GLU A 114 16.99 23.08 3.85
N LEU A 115 17.68 22.00 4.23
CA LEU A 115 18.46 21.18 3.32
C LEU A 115 17.59 20.53 2.23
N ALA A 116 16.40 20.05 2.59
CA ALA A 116 15.44 19.51 1.63
C ALA A 116 15.00 20.57 0.60
N ALA A 117 14.77 21.81 1.05
CA ALA A 117 14.44 22.93 0.16
C ALA A 117 15.61 23.26 -0.78
N LYS A 118 16.83 23.35 -0.27
CA LYS A 118 18.06 23.57 -1.08
C LYS A 118 18.24 22.48 -2.14
N VAL A 119 18.05 21.22 -1.79
CA VAL A 119 18.14 20.09 -2.74
C VAL A 119 17.04 20.15 -3.81
N ASN A 120 15.84 20.63 -3.46
CA ASN A 120 14.74 20.75 -4.41
C ASN A 120 14.96 21.90 -5.40
N ASP A 121 15.52 23.02 -4.93
CA ASP A 121 15.85 24.17 -5.79
C ASP A 121 16.90 23.79 -6.85
N VAL A 122 17.93 23.02 -6.45
CA VAL A 122 18.97 22.50 -7.35
C VAL A 122 18.44 21.46 -8.34
N LYS A 123 17.43 20.65 -7.96
CA LYS A 123 16.87 19.59 -8.83
C LYS A 123 15.82 20.09 -9.83
N GLY A 124 15.40 21.34 -9.73
CA GLY A 124 14.38 21.94 -10.59
C GLY A 124 12.96 21.45 -10.27
N ARG A 125 12.01 22.39 -10.20
CA ARG A 125 10.59 22.21 -9.83
C ARG A 125 9.79 21.23 -10.73
N LEU A 126 10.38 20.71 -11.81
CA LEU A 126 9.72 19.82 -12.77
C LEU A 126 9.42 18.42 -12.19
N MET A 127 10.25 17.95 -11.23
CA MET A 127 10.10 16.61 -10.65
C MET A 127 8.91 16.50 -9.69
N GLU A 128 8.49 17.60 -9.05
CA GLU A 128 7.39 17.63 -8.08
C GLU A 128 6.03 17.36 -8.74
N LYS A 129 5.74 18.02 -9.87
CA LYS A 129 4.48 17.83 -10.62
C LYS A 129 4.37 16.42 -11.18
N ILE A 130 5.47 15.86 -11.67
CA ILE A 130 5.51 14.47 -12.18
C ILE A 130 5.34 13.48 -11.02
N ARG A 131 5.95 13.72 -9.85
CA ARG A 131 5.77 12.88 -8.64
C ARG A 131 4.33 12.89 -8.14
N MET A 132 3.70 14.07 -8.04
CA MET A 132 2.28 14.16 -7.64
C MET A 132 1.34 13.44 -8.61
N PHE A 133 1.55 13.62 -9.92
CA PHE A 133 0.73 12.94 -10.94
C PHE A 133 0.94 11.41 -10.90
N THR A 134 2.19 10.95 -10.82
CA THR A 134 2.51 9.51 -10.73
C THR A 134 2.06 8.87 -9.42
N ALA A 135 2.09 9.58 -8.29
CA ALA A 135 1.58 9.11 -7.01
C ALA A 135 0.05 8.93 -7.05
N LYS A 136 -0.67 9.92 -7.60
CA LYS A 136 -2.13 9.85 -7.79
C LYS A 136 -2.51 8.71 -8.73
N VAL A 137 -1.77 8.56 -9.84
CA VAL A 137 -1.94 7.47 -10.81
C VAL A 137 -1.64 6.10 -10.18
N SER A 138 -0.68 5.99 -9.27
CA SER A 138 -0.34 4.72 -8.59
C SER A 138 -1.35 4.30 -7.52
N GLN A 139 -2.13 5.24 -6.97
CA GLN A 139 -3.19 4.97 -6.01
C GLN A 139 -4.54 4.65 -6.67
N MET A 140 -4.72 5.01 -7.94
CA MET A 140 -5.92 4.64 -8.69
C MET A 140 -5.86 3.15 -9.00
N ASP A 141 -6.75 2.39 -8.38
CA ASP A 141 -6.89 0.96 -8.66
C ASP A 141 -7.66 0.76 -9.96
N TYR A 142 -6.93 0.79 -11.08
CA TYR A 142 -7.51 0.61 -12.43
C TYR A 142 -8.18 -0.74 -12.63
N ARG A 143 -8.02 -1.69 -11.70
CA ARG A 143 -8.61 -3.02 -11.78
C ARG A 143 -10.00 -3.10 -11.17
N ALA A 144 -10.34 -2.20 -10.25
CA ALA A 144 -11.64 -2.18 -9.57
C ALA A 144 -12.80 -1.82 -10.50
N GLY A 145 -12.54 -1.06 -11.58
CA GLY A 145 -13.54 -0.69 -12.58
C GLY A 145 -13.73 -1.72 -13.71
N LEU A 146 -12.93 -2.80 -13.75
CA LEU A 146 -13.09 -3.84 -14.77
C LEU A 146 -14.19 -4.81 -14.36
N LYS A 147 -15.30 -4.83 -15.11
CA LYS A 147 -16.28 -5.91 -15.04
C LYS A 147 -15.60 -7.22 -15.44
N THR A 148 -15.43 -8.14 -14.50
CA THR A 148 -14.97 -9.50 -14.79
C THR A 148 -16.05 -10.24 -15.55
N VAL A 149 -15.82 -10.53 -16.83
CA VAL A 149 -16.70 -11.44 -17.58
C VAL A 149 -16.52 -12.84 -16.98
N LYS A 150 -17.57 -13.38 -16.36
CA LYS A 150 -17.64 -14.81 -16.04
C LYS A 150 -17.46 -15.55 -17.36
N LYS A 151 -16.34 -16.26 -17.52
CA LYS A 151 -16.20 -17.24 -18.59
C LYS A 151 -17.44 -18.13 -18.52
N PHE A 152 -18.17 -18.25 -19.62
CA PHE A 152 -19.22 -19.25 -19.79
C PHE A 152 -18.59 -20.63 -19.63
N VAL A 153 -18.51 -21.10 -18.39
CA VAL A 153 -18.51 -22.51 -18.10
C VAL A 153 -19.94 -22.92 -18.42
N MET A 154 -20.12 -23.69 -19.49
CA MET A 154 -21.33 -24.48 -19.72
C MET A 154 -21.48 -25.39 -18.51
N GLU A 155 -22.15 -24.88 -17.49
CA GLU A 155 -22.66 -25.66 -16.38
C GLU A 155 -23.98 -26.23 -16.89
N GLU A 156 -23.91 -27.44 -17.45
CA GLU A 156 -25.07 -28.31 -17.57
C GLU A 156 -25.77 -28.37 -16.19
N GLU A 157 -27.10 -28.36 -16.23
CA GLU A 157 -28.01 -28.48 -15.07
C GLU A 157 -28.08 -27.30 -14.10
N LYS A 158 -28.76 -26.22 -14.53
CA LYS A 158 -29.70 -25.53 -13.63
C LYS A 158 -31.10 -25.64 -14.18
N LYS A 159 -31.90 -26.47 -13.50
CA LYS A 159 -33.34 -26.64 -13.69
C LYS A 159 -34.01 -25.28 -13.91
N GLU A 160 -34.78 -25.22 -14.99
CA GLU A 160 -35.57 -24.07 -15.41
C GLU A 160 -36.64 -23.77 -14.35
N ASP A 161 -36.38 -22.80 -13.47
CA ASP A 161 -37.46 -22.11 -12.77
C ASP A 161 -38.20 -21.27 -13.83
N LYS A 162 -39.43 -21.67 -14.15
CA LYS A 162 -40.27 -20.98 -15.14
C LYS A 162 -40.38 -19.48 -14.78
N PRO A 163 -40.11 -18.57 -15.72
CA PRO A 163 -40.17 -17.14 -15.47
C PRO A 163 -41.62 -16.64 -15.31
N GLU A 164 -41.78 -15.61 -14.49
CA GLU A 164 -43.05 -15.08 -13.96
C GLU A 164 -44.06 -14.58 -15.03
N TRP A 165 -43.63 -14.37 -16.28
CA TRP A 165 -44.53 -14.05 -17.39
C TRP A 165 -45.33 -15.25 -17.92
N ALA A 166 -45.01 -16.48 -17.51
CA ALA A 166 -45.77 -17.69 -17.86
C ALA A 166 -47.01 -17.93 -16.98
N ALA A 167 -47.29 -17.06 -15.98
CA ALA A 167 -48.35 -17.24 -14.99
C ALA A 167 -49.53 -16.25 -15.13
N GLY A 168 -49.72 -15.61 -16.28
CA GLY A 168 -50.71 -14.52 -16.42
C GLY A 168 -51.38 -14.43 -17.77
N MET A 169 -52.21 -15.41 -18.13
CA MET A 169 -53.17 -15.26 -19.24
C MET A 169 -54.51 -15.91 -18.86
N LYS A 170 -55.20 -15.32 -17.88
CA LYS A 170 -56.67 -15.42 -17.78
C LYS A 170 -57.24 -14.24 -18.56
N GLU A 171 -57.38 -14.41 -19.87
CA GLU A 171 -58.22 -13.50 -20.65
C GLU A 171 -59.69 -13.74 -20.31
N LYS A 172 -60.35 -12.65 -19.92
CA LYS A 172 -61.81 -12.52 -19.89
C LYS A 172 -62.32 -12.59 -21.33
N THR A 173 -63.13 -13.59 -21.64
CA THR A 173 -64.01 -13.56 -22.81
C THR A 173 -65.28 -12.76 -22.48
N PRO A 174 -65.73 -11.83 -23.35
CA PRO A 174 -66.94 -11.05 -23.14
C PRO A 174 -68.18 -11.70 -23.79
N GLY A 175 -69.31 -11.67 -23.06
CA GLY A 175 -70.68 -11.52 -23.57
C GLY A 175 -71.43 -12.76 -24.07
N ALA A 176 -72.56 -13.09 -23.42
CA ALA A 176 -73.89 -13.25 -24.03
C ALA A 176 -74.93 -13.70 -22.99
N GLU A 177 -76.14 -13.17 -23.11
CA GLU A 177 -77.36 -13.31 -22.27
C GLU A 177 -77.89 -14.75 -22.13
N SER A 178 -78.61 -15.02 -21.04
CA SER A 178 -80.02 -15.48 -21.11
C SER A 178 -80.63 -15.80 -19.73
N GLN A 179 -81.79 -15.16 -19.47
CA GLN A 179 -82.87 -15.47 -18.51
C GLN A 179 -82.64 -15.22 -17.01
#